data_AF-A0A521G711-F1
#
_entry.id   AF-A0A521G711-F1
#
_cell.length_a   1.000
_cell.length_b   1.000
_cell.length_c   1.000
_cell.angle_alpha   90.00
_cell.angle_beta   90.00
_cell.angle_gamma   90.00
#
_symmetry.space_group_name_H-M   'P 1'
#
loop_
_entity.id
_entity.type
_entity.pdbx_description
1 polymer ?
#
loop_
_entity_poly.entity_id
_entity_poly.type
_entity_poly.pdbx_seq_one_letter_code
_entity_poly.pdbx_strand_id
1 'polypeptide(L)'
;MQIVQELEAEGALTPENRDSLLLGLLEDIERLNKHIEWHRAQDEPSELSIGEFSRLRDTYIEQVKLLMSHYGLDVRPMPVTPGNRQQAA
;
A
#
# COMPACT_ATOMS: atom_id res chain seq x y z
N MET A 1 -7.01 -5.13 -10.84
CA MET A 1 -6.75 -3.88 -11.58
C MET A 1 -5.27 -3.59 -11.47
N GLN A 2 -4.54 -3.48 -12.59
CA GLN A 2 -3.08 -3.28 -12.64
C GLN A 2 -2.75 -2.02 -13.46
N ILE A 3 -3.07 -0.86 -12.88
CA ILE A 3 -3.01 0.45 -13.53
C ILE A 3 -1.61 0.73 -14.12
N VAL A 4 -0.54 0.38 -13.41
CA VAL A 4 0.83 0.66 -13.88
C VAL A 4 1.13 -0.11 -15.17
N GLN A 5 0.78 -1.39 -15.23
CA GLN A 5 1.04 -2.24 -16.40
C GLN A 5 0.22 -1.83 -17.62
N GLU A 6 -1.01 -1.36 -17.42
CA GLU A 6 -1.86 -0.82 -18.48
C GLU A 6 -1.24 0.47 -19.06
N LEU A 7 -0.81 1.40 -18.19
CA LEU A 7 -0.15 2.64 -18.60
C LEU A 7 1.21 2.40 -19.29
N GLU A 8 1.94 1.36 -18.87
CA GLU A 8 3.17 0.94 -19.54
C GLU A 8 2.90 0.39 -20.93
N ALA A 9 1.91 -0.50 -21.08
CA ALA A 9 1.56 -1.12 -22.36
C ALA A 9 1.10 -0.09 -23.40
N GLU A 10 0.45 0.99 -22.94
CA GLU A 10 -0.02 2.10 -23.76
C GLU A 10 1.07 3.16 -24.03
N GLY A 11 2.25 3.05 -23.43
CA GLY A 11 3.31 4.07 -23.52
C GLY A 11 2.94 5.39 -22.83
N ALA A 12 1.94 5.38 -21.96
CA ALA A 12 1.40 6.55 -21.25
C ALA A 12 2.12 6.85 -19.91
N LEU A 13 3.00 5.95 -19.46
CA LEU A 13 3.79 6.11 -18.24
C LEU A 13 5.00 7.03 -18.46
N THR A 14 4.73 8.31 -18.71
CA THR A 14 5.75 9.37 -18.75
C THR A 14 6.35 9.61 -17.35
N PRO A 15 7.55 10.21 -17.22
CA PRO A 15 8.13 10.52 -15.91
C PRO A 15 7.19 11.34 -15.01
N GLU A 16 6.49 12.33 -15.57
CA GLU A 16 5.56 13.20 -14.83
C GLU A 16 4.33 12.43 -14.33
N ASN A 17 3.75 11.58 -15.18
CA ASN A 17 2.64 10.72 -14.81
C ASN A 17 3.08 9.67 -13.78
N ARG A 18 4.33 9.21 -13.86
CA ARG A 18 4.91 8.25 -12.93
C ARG A 18 5.04 8.82 -11.52
N ASP A 19 5.60 10.02 -11.38
CA ASP A 19 5.74 10.68 -10.08
C ASP A 19 4.37 10.96 -9.45
N SER A 20 3.43 11.45 -10.26
CA SER A 20 2.06 11.74 -9.81
C SER A 20 1.32 10.47 -9.38
N LEU A 21 1.48 9.38 -10.14
CA LEU A 21 0.88 8.08 -9.82
C LEU A 21 1.50 7.47 -8.56
N LEU A 22 2.81 7.59 -8.39
CA LEU A 22 3.51 7.13 -7.18
C LEU A 22 2.97 7.85 -5.94
N LEU A 23 2.87 9.18 -5.99
CA LEU A 23 2.34 9.98 -4.89
C LEU A 23 0.88 9.62 -4.57
N GLY A 24 0.03 9.52 -5.59
CA GLY A 24 -1.37 9.13 -5.42
C GLY A 24 -1.53 7.75 -4.77
N LEU A 25 -0.75 6.76 -5.20
CA LEU A 25 -0.76 5.42 -4.61
C LEU A 25 -0.32 5.44 -3.14
N LEU A 26 0.69 6.24 -2.78
CA LEU A 26 1.15 6.38 -1.40
C LEU A 26 0.07 7.01 -0.50
N GLU A 27 -0.61 8.06 -0.98
CA GLU A 27 -1.73 8.69 -0.27
C GLU A 27 -2.90 7.73 -0.07
N ASP A 28 -3.24 6.94 -1.10
CA ASP A 28 -4.31 5.94 -1.01
C ASP A 28 -3.94 4.82 -0.03
N ILE A 29 -2.69 4.36 -0.01
CA ILE A 29 -2.19 3.40 0.98
C ILE A 29 -2.33 3.95 2.40
N GLU A 30 -1.96 5.21 2.63
CA GLU A 30 -2.10 5.85 3.95
C GLU A 30 -3.58 5.94 4.36
N ARG A 31 -4.46 6.32 3.43
CA ARG A 31 -5.91 6.38 3.66
C ARG A 31 -6.47 5.00 4.03
N LEU A 32 -6.07 3.96 3.31
CA LEU A 32 -6.49 2.58 3.58
C LEU A 32 -5.99 2.11 4.94
N ASN A 33 -4.74 2.43 5.31
CA ASN A 33 -4.23 2.12 6.66
C ASN A 33 -5.08 2.78 7.75
N LYS A 34 -5.44 4.07 7.59
CA LYS A 34 -6.33 4.76 8.54
C LYS A 34 -7.71 4.11 8.63
N HIS A 35 -8.29 3.68 7.50
CA HIS A 35 -9.57 2.95 7.53
C HIS A 35 -9.47 1.59 8.21
N ILE A 36 -8.39 0.84 7.96
CA ILE A 36 -8.12 -0.44 8.63
C ILE A 36 -7.99 -0.24 10.14
N GLU A 37 -7.21 0.76 10.57
CA GLU A 37 -7.05 1.12 11.98
C GLU A 37 -8.38 1.52 12.61
N TRP A 38 -9.17 2.34 11.93
CA TRP A 38 -10.49 2.75 12.39
C TRP A 38 -11.42 1.54 12.59
N HIS A 39 -11.49 0.60 11.64
CA HIS A 39 -12.30 -0.60 11.80
C HIS A 39 -11.80 -1.54 12.91
N ARG A 40 -10.49 -1.64 13.11
CA ARG A 40 -9.89 -2.44 14.20
C ARG A 40 -10.20 -1.87 15.59
N ALA A 41 -10.41 -0.56 15.69
CA ALA A 41 -10.65 0.14 16.94
C ALA A 41 -12.13 0.18 17.36
N GLN A 42 -13.05 -0.38 16.56
CA GLN A 42 -14.47 -0.44 16.91
C GLN A 42 -14.74 -1.48 18.00
N ASP A 43 -15.82 -1.28 18.77
CA ASP A 43 -16.28 -2.25 19.78
C ASP A 43 -16.59 -3.62 19.16
N GLU A 44 -17.05 -3.62 17.91
CA GLU A 44 -17.22 -4.81 17.08
C GLU A 44 -16.44 -4.64 15.75
N PRO A 45 -15.20 -5.13 15.67
CA PRO A 45 -14.38 -4.98 14.46
C PRO A 45 -14.98 -5.67 13.24
N SER A 46 -15.10 -4.94 12.13
CA SER A 46 -15.51 -5.51 10.84
C SER A 46 -14.35 -6.22 10.15
N GLU A 47 -14.22 -7.53 10.40
CA GLU A 47 -13.20 -8.38 9.74
C GLU A 47 -13.31 -8.37 8.21
N LEU A 48 -14.54 -8.29 7.68
CA LEU A 48 -14.76 -8.18 6.23
C LEU A 48 -14.15 -6.89 5.67
N SER A 49 -14.48 -5.73 6.26
CA SER A 49 -13.96 -4.43 5.79
C SER A 49 -12.45 -4.33 5.96
N ILE A 50 -11.91 -4.85 7.08
CA ILE A 50 -10.47 -4.92 7.31
C ILE A 50 -9.81 -5.76 6.20
N GLY A 51 -10.37 -6.91 5.86
CA GLY A 51 -9.87 -7.79 4.81
C GLY A 51 -9.89 -7.14 3.44
N GLU A 52 -11.00 -6.49 3.06
CA GLU A 52 -11.13 -5.80 1.77
C GLU A 52 -10.14 -4.64 1.63
N PHE A 53 -10.04 -3.78 2.66
CA PHE A 53 -9.09 -2.67 2.64
C PHE A 53 -7.64 -3.14 2.68
N SER A 54 -7.33 -4.20 3.41
CA SER A 54 -5.98 -4.78 3.43
C SER A 54 -5.60 -5.31 2.05
N ARG A 55 -6.50 -6.05 1.38
CA ARG A 55 -6.25 -6.56 0.02
C ARG A 55 -6.05 -5.42 -0.98
N LEU A 56 -6.85 -4.37 -0.89
CA LEU A 56 -6.70 -3.21 -1.78
C LEU A 56 -5.37 -2.48 -1.54
N ARG A 57 -5.01 -2.26 -0.27
CA ARG A 57 -3.73 -1.65 0.11
C ARG A 57 -2.55 -2.46 -0.41
N ASP A 58 -2.58 -3.79 -0.23
CA ASP A 58 -1.51 -4.67 -0.68
C ASP A 58 -1.37 -4.63 -2.21
N THR A 59 -2.49 -4.50 -2.93
CA THR A 59 -2.48 -4.27 -4.39
C THR A 59 -1.74 -2.97 -4.74
N TYR A 60 -2.02 -1.87 -4.05
CA TYR A 60 -1.35 -0.59 -4.28
C TYR A 60 0.14 -0.63 -3.89
N ILE A 61 0.50 -1.35 -2.83
CA ILE A 61 1.90 -1.57 -2.46
C ILE A 61 2.66 -2.26 -3.61
N GLU A 62 2.08 -3.28 -4.24
CA GLU A 62 2.71 -3.93 -5.40
C GLU A 62 2.84 -2.99 -6.61
N GLN A 63 1.86 -2.10 -6.84
CA GLN A 63 1.99 -1.06 -7.87
C GLN A 63 3.12 -0.06 -7.56
N VAL A 64 3.26 0.35 -6.30
CA VAL A 64 4.36 1.21 -5.85
C VAL A 64 5.71 0.53 -6.06
N LYS A 65 5.85 -0.75 -5.69
CA LYS A 65 7.08 -1.52 -5.92
C LYS A 65 7.45 -1.56 -7.41
N LEU A 66 6.47 -1.80 -8.27
CA LEU A 66 6.68 -1.79 -9.71
C LEU A 66 7.17 -0.41 -10.18
N LEU A 67 6.51 0.68 -9.75
CA LEU A 67 6.94 2.04 -10.05
C LEU A 67 8.36 2.36 -9.58
N MET A 68 8.70 1.98 -8.35
CA MET A 68 10.03 2.22 -7.77
C MET A 68 11.14 1.43 -8.52
N SER A 69 10.81 0.26 -9.07
CA SER A 69 11.77 -0.51 -9.87
C SER A 69 12.25 0.25 -11.12
N HIS A 70 11.42 1.14 -11.70
CA HIS A 70 11.83 2.00 -12.82
C HIS A 70 12.87 3.06 -12.44
N TYR A 71 12.99 3.39 -11.16
CA TYR A 71 14.03 4.28 -10.64
C TYR A 71 15.28 3.49 -10.20
N GLY A 72 15.31 2.17 -10.45
CA GLY A 72 16.40 1.29 -9.98
C GLY A 72 16.37 1.06 -8.47
N LEU A 73 15.24 1.30 -7.80
CA LEU A 73 15.08 1.13 -6.36
C LEU A 73 14.43 -0.21 -6.05
N ASP A 74 15.06 -0.97 -5.15
CA ASP A 74 14.52 -2.21 -4.60
C ASP A 74 13.82 -1.92 -3.27
N VAL A 75 12.49 -2.10 -3.24
CA VAL A 75 11.67 -1.82 -2.06
C VAL A 75 11.66 -3.06 -1.16
N ARG A 76 12.41 -2.99 -0.07
CA ARG A 76 12.44 -4.07 0.92
C ARG A 76 11.34 -3.87 1.97
N PRO A 77 10.58 -4.92 2.32
CA PRO A 77 9.71 -4.86 3.47
C PRO A 77 10.55 -4.57 4.71
N MET A 78 10.16 -3.55 5.48
CA MET A 78 10.79 -3.29 6.76
C MET A 78 10.53 -4.52 7.65
N PRO A 79 11.56 -5.14 8.25
CA PRO A 79 11.35 -6.24 9.16
C PRO A 79 10.46 -5.74 10.30
N VAL A 80 9.33 -6.40 10.53
CA VAL A 80 8.49 -6.13 11.68
C VAL A 80 9.31 -6.56 12.90
N THR A 81 9.94 -5.61 13.60
CA THR A 81 10.60 -5.91 14.86
C THR A 81 9.53 -6.48 15.80
N PRO A 82 9.62 -7.74 16.25
CA PRO A 82 8.68 -8.26 17.23
C PRO A 82 9.02 -7.58 18.57
N GLY A 83 8.34 -6.48 18.87
CA GLY A 83 8.58 -5.66 20.06
C GLY A 83 7.47 -5.80 21.09
N ASN A 84 7.79 -6.49 22.19
CA ASN A 84 7.27 -6.31 23.56
C ASN A 84 5.76 -6.50 23.85
N ARG A 85 5.28 -7.76 23.88
CA ARG A 85 4.11 -8.16 24.69
C ARG A 85 4.42 -9.09 25.87
N GLN A 86 5.68 -9.22 26.28
CA GLN A 86 6.07 -10.11 27.40
C GLN A 86 6.75 -9.41 28.58
N GLN A 87 6.66 -8.09 28.71
CA GLN A 87 7.13 -7.39 29.92
C GLN A 87 6.15 -6.29 30.33
N ALA A 88 4.97 -6.68 30.79
CA ALA A 88 4.15 -5.88 31.68
C ALA A 88 3.17 -6.81 32.42
N ALA A 89 3.39 -6.93 33.74
CA ALA A 89 2.59 -7.56 34.79
C ALA A 89 2.57 -9.09 34.85
#